data_AF-A0A1Q5R9J5-F1
#
_entry.id   AF-A0A1Q5R9J5-F1
#
_cell.length_a   1.000
_cell.length_b   1.000
_cell.length_c   1.000
_cell.angle_alpha   90.00
_cell.angle_beta   90.00
_cell.angle_gamma   90.00
#
_symmetry.space_group_name_H-M   'P 1'
#
loop_
_entity.id
_entity.type
_entity.pdbx_description
1 polymer ?
#
loop_
_entity_poly.entity_id
_entity_poly.type
_entity_poly.pdbx_seq_one_letter_code
_entity_poly.pdbx_strand_id
1 'polypeptide(L)'
;MSTSTITDRSVETSGDLTEVLEEKLGHPATSPDFDLKKSVNEVLADVGMTSDDCGGELSFYGRDPILKSPLRFGTMAAIGLAARSVAVAALWRQVTGEGQNISVDVRKALRRFCGFFEGKWNTVNGRAPTPGGYAVIPFFDMDHFFRETRDGRYVVALGIYPQLLVRTLDFLRCSPSTEAINNAILKWDAAELEQAAAVEGLVLAVARTNEEFRREPQYTQVLSKMPLIVVEKIGESDPVPLKASGNLPLSGIRAFGMGHVIAGGAMGRDMALYGADVLNIWRPRDSEVEAFAWDVQVGMRSTILDDSKEDRERFNQLLQYADVFFANKRPGFLKKHDLDAEALCEQKPGLIHATVVLHGAKGPWSNRPGFDEIGAAVSGLFTIEGSPTRPRQPPIVPICDNVVAWLGSTGILAALRRRAIEGGSYRVVVSLTRTVLWLLSLGIFDKAYAKATAGSTDEHTYIAPDLFTAETPLGAYQGMTDQVVMSRTPGAFRTVLAARGSSKPEWLPLRS
;
A
#
# COMPACT_ATOMS: atom_id res chain seq x y z
N MET A 1 -26.51 0.52 35.69
CA MET A 1 -26.33 -0.95 35.61
C MET A 1 -26.82 -1.34 34.22
N SER A 2 -26.01 -1.65 33.22
CA SER A 2 -24.81 -2.49 33.17
C SER A 2 -23.75 -1.85 32.28
N THR A 3 -22.58 -1.55 32.86
CA THR A 3 -21.36 -1.16 32.16
C THR A 3 -20.66 -2.44 31.68
N SER A 4 -20.84 -2.78 30.41
CA SER A 4 -20.07 -3.87 29.77
C SER A 4 -18.66 -3.35 29.47
N THR A 5 -17.73 -3.59 30.39
CA THR A 5 -16.30 -3.47 30.16
C THR A 5 -15.91 -4.37 28.98
N ILE A 6 -15.43 -3.76 27.89
CA ILE A 6 -14.80 -4.48 26.79
C ILE A 6 -13.48 -5.01 27.36
N THR A 7 -13.49 -6.29 27.74
CA THR A 7 -12.30 -7.03 28.13
C THR A 7 -11.33 -7.06 26.96
N ASP A 8 -10.09 -6.65 27.23
CA ASP A 8 -8.90 -6.87 26.42
C ASP A 8 -8.86 -8.32 25.95
N ARG A 9 -9.33 -8.57 24.71
CA ARG A 9 -9.22 -9.88 24.08
C ARG A 9 -7.79 -9.97 23.58
N SER A 10 -6.92 -10.55 24.41
CA SER A 10 -5.63 -11.06 23.95
C SER A 10 -5.90 -12.05 22.82
N VAL A 11 -5.73 -11.59 21.59
CA VAL A 11 -5.76 -12.41 20.38
C VAL A 11 -4.67 -13.46 20.55
N GLU A 12 -5.03 -14.75 20.49
CA GLU A 12 -4.07 -15.82 20.25
C GLU A 12 -3.35 -15.47 18.96
N THR A 13 -2.12 -14.97 19.08
CA THR A 13 -1.30 -14.60 17.93
C THR A 13 -1.14 -15.82 17.04
N SER A 14 -1.36 -15.63 15.74
CA SER A 14 -0.92 -16.56 14.70
C SER A 14 0.51 -17.00 14.99
N GLY A 15 0.83 -18.27 14.71
CA GLY A 15 2.13 -18.88 15.04
C GLY A 15 3.32 -18.04 14.59
N ASP A 16 4.51 -18.33 15.13
CA ASP A 16 5.75 -17.63 14.79
C ASP A 16 5.86 -17.48 13.26
N LEU A 17 5.95 -16.24 12.76
CA LEU A 17 6.02 -15.94 11.33
C LEU A 17 7.16 -16.72 10.66
N THR A 18 8.23 -17.02 11.40
CA THR A 18 9.36 -17.82 10.93
C THR A 18 8.92 -19.25 10.61
N GLU A 19 8.23 -19.91 11.54
CA GLU A 19 7.72 -21.27 11.38
C GLU A 19 6.69 -21.33 10.24
N VAL A 20 5.80 -20.34 10.17
CA VAL A 20 4.80 -20.23 9.09
C VAL A 20 5.49 -20.12 7.73
N LEU A 21 6.51 -19.25 7.59
CA LEU A 21 7.24 -19.11 6.33
C LEU A 21 7.99 -20.39 5.96
N GLU A 22 8.63 -21.05 6.93
CA GLU A 22 9.33 -22.32 6.69
C GLU A 22 8.37 -23.42 6.22
N GLU A 23 7.25 -23.60 6.91
CA GLU A 23 6.21 -24.57 6.53
C GLU A 23 5.69 -24.28 5.12
N LYS A 24 5.27 -23.05 4.87
CA LYS A 24 4.54 -22.65 3.66
C LYS A 24 5.43 -22.58 2.42
N LEU A 25 6.70 -22.21 2.57
CA LEU A 25 7.67 -22.22 1.47
C LEU A 25 8.27 -23.61 1.23
N GLY A 26 8.39 -24.44 2.28
CA GLY A 26 8.86 -25.82 2.17
C GLY A 26 7.84 -26.78 1.55
N HIS A 27 6.55 -26.44 1.58
CA HIS A 27 5.47 -27.28 1.06
C HIS A 27 4.58 -26.51 0.07
N PRO A 28 5.06 -26.23 -1.16
CA PRO A 28 4.28 -25.55 -2.18
C PRO A 28 2.97 -26.30 -2.50
N ALA A 29 1.87 -25.57 -2.57
CA ALA A 29 0.55 -26.13 -2.79
C ALA A 29 0.35 -26.58 -4.25
N THR A 30 -0.31 -27.73 -4.42
CA THR A 30 -0.78 -28.25 -5.71
C THR A 30 -2.32 -28.23 -5.80
N SER A 31 -2.96 -27.38 -4.99
CA SER A 31 -4.40 -27.15 -4.94
C SER A 31 -4.67 -25.64 -4.83
N PRO A 32 -5.76 -25.12 -5.42
CA PRO A 32 -6.11 -23.71 -5.28
C PRO A 32 -6.90 -23.42 -4.01
N ASP A 33 -7.22 -24.44 -3.21
CA ASP A 33 -8.00 -24.28 -1.98
C ASP A 33 -7.34 -23.31 -1.01
N PHE A 34 -8.13 -22.39 -0.46
CA PHE A 34 -7.70 -21.40 0.51
C PHE A 34 -8.89 -20.88 1.31
N ASP A 35 -8.74 -20.74 2.63
CA ASP A 35 -9.79 -20.18 3.49
C ASP A 35 -9.69 -18.64 3.56
N LEU A 36 -10.33 -17.98 2.61
CA LEU A 36 -10.32 -16.51 2.50
C LEU A 36 -10.96 -15.84 3.72
N LYS A 37 -12.05 -16.39 4.26
CA LYS A 37 -12.77 -15.78 5.38
C LYS A 37 -11.96 -15.87 6.68
N LYS A 38 -11.28 -17.00 6.91
CA LYS A 38 -10.36 -17.12 8.04
C LYS A 38 -9.23 -16.10 7.94
N SER A 39 -8.58 -15.98 6.79
CA SER A 39 -7.47 -15.02 6.65
C SER A 39 -7.89 -13.56 6.66
N VAL A 40 -9.13 -13.22 6.25
CA VAL A 40 -9.68 -11.88 6.52
C VAL A 40 -9.78 -11.61 8.03
N ASN A 41 -10.26 -12.58 8.81
CA ASN A 41 -10.32 -12.44 10.27
C ASN A 41 -8.94 -12.34 10.91
N GLU A 42 -7.93 -13.06 10.41
CA GLU A 42 -6.54 -12.94 10.86
C GLU A 42 -5.99 -11.52 10.62
N VAL A 43 -6.27 -10.91 9.46
CA VAL A 43 -5.88 -9.51 9.18
C VAL A 43 -6.64 -8.52 10.06
N LEU A 44 -7.95 -8.73 10.26
CA LEU A 44 -8.77 -7.83 11.08
C LEU A 44 -8.42 -7.92 12.58
N ALA A 45 -7.89 -9.05 13.03
CA ALA A 45 -7.49 -9.25 14.42
C ALA A 45 -6.37 -8.29 14.85
N ASP A 46 -5.44 -7.93 13.95
CA ASP A 46 -4.38 -6.93 14.20
C ASP A 46 -4.95 -5.56 14.64
N VAL A 47 -6.17 -5.25 14.21
CA VAL A 47 -6.85 -3.99 14.52
C VAL A 47 -8.03 -4.18 15.49
N GLY A 48 -8.16 -5.36 16.10
CA GLY A 48 -9.21 -5.67 17.08
C GLY A 48 -10.60 -5.76 16.45
N MET A 49 -10.69 -6.23 15.21
CA MET A 49 -11.94 -6.37 14.46
C MET A 49 -12.14 -7.82 13.98
N THR A 50 -13.34 -8.13 13.49
CA THR A 50 -13.70 -9.41 12.86
C THR A 50 -14.63 -9.17 11.67
N SER A 51 -14.84 -10.18 10.83
CA SER A 51 -15.78 -10.10 9.70
C SER A 51 -17.21 -9.75 10.14
N ASP A 52 -17.57 -10.09 11.38
CA ASP A 52 -18.92 -9.85 11.92
C ASP A 52 -19.21 -8.36 12.19
N ASP A 53 -18.16 -7.54 12.24
CA ASP A 53 -18.29 -6.09 12.40
C ASP A 53 -19.03 -5.43 11.23
N CYS A 54 -19.05 -6.04 10.03
CA CYS A 54 -19.82 -5.53 8.89
C CYS A 54 -21.34 -5.60 9.13
N GLY A 55 -21.81 -6.41 10.09
CA GLY A 55 -23.22 -6.59 10.42
C GLY A 55 -24.05 -7.29 9.35
N GLY A 56 -23.40 -7.94 8.38
CA GLY A 56 -24.03 -8.75 7.33
C GLY A 56 -23.13 -9.93 6.95
N GLU A 57 -23.34 -10.49 5.77
CA GLU A 57 -22.55 -11.61 5.25
C GLU A 57 -21.32 -11.12 4.47
N LEU A 58 -20.15 -11.68 4.77
CA LEU A 58 -18.96 -11.61 3.91
C LEU A 58 -18.88 -12.88 3.06
N SER A 59 -18.91 -12.71 1.75
CA SER A 59 -18.94 -13.78 0.76
C SER A 59 -17.86 -13.60 -0.32
N PHE A 60 -17.37 -14.72 -0.85
CA PHE A 60 -16.40 -14.76 -1.93
C PHE A 60 -16.94 -15.57 -3.09
N TYR A 61 -16.72 -15.08 -4.30
CA TYR A 61 -16.98 -15.82 -5.53
C TYR A 61 -15.65 -16.17 -6.22
N GLY A 62 -15.54 -17.41 -6.71
CA GLY A 62 -14.37 -17.90 -7.42
C GLY A 62 -13.20 -18.27 -6.50
N ARG A 63 -12.06 -18.57 -7.13
CA ARG A 63 -10.80 -18.95 -6.49
C ARG A 63 -9.70 -17.99 -6.91
N ASP A 64 -8.48 -18.18 -6.40
CA ASP A 64 -7.32 -17.40 -6.85
C ASP A 64 -7.20 -17.50 -8.39
N PRO A 65 -7.23 -16.37 -9.13
CA PRO A 65 -6.88 -16.33 -10.55
C PRO A 65 -5.36 -16.55 -10.71
N ILE A 66 -4.95 -17.81 -10.54
CA ILE A 66 -3.55 -18.24 -10.56
C ILE A 66 -2.85 -17.65 -11.78
N LEU A 67 -1.81 -16.87 -11.52
CA LEU A 67 -0.91 -16.38 -12.55
C LEU A 67 0.13 -17.46 -12.89
N LYS A 68 0.90 -17.26 -13.95
CA LYS A 68 2.11 -18.08 -14.22
C LYS A 68 3.24 -17.73 -13.25
N SER A 69 2.95 -17.75 -11.96
CA SER A 69 3.78 -17.39 -10.81
C SER A 69 3.39 -18.30 -9.64
N PRO A 70 4.34 -18.69 -8.77
CA PRO A 70 4.04 -19.41 -7.54
C PRO A 70 3.28 -18.56 -6.50
N LEU A 71 3.12 -17.25 -6.71
CA LEU A 71 2.59 -16.33 -5.72
C LEU A 71 1.06 -16.21 -5.77
N ARG A 72 0.42 -16.16 -4.60
CA ARG A 72 -1.03 -16.04 -4.41
C ARG A 72 -1.54 -14.60 -4.48
N PHE A 73 -1.28 -13.90 -5.58
CA PHE A 73 -1.65 -12.49 -5.73
C PHE A 73 -3.17 -12.27 -5.65
N GLY A 74 -3.97 -13.17 -6.24
CA GLY A 74 -5.42 -13.07 -6.21
C GLY A 74 -5.99 -13.23 -4.81
N THR A 75 -5.48 -14.20 -4.05
CA THR A 75 -5.81 -14.43 -2.64
C THR A 75 -5.46 -13.21 -1.79
N MET A 76 -4.23 -12.70 -1.90
CA MET A 76 -3.79 -11.51 -1.16
C MET A 76 -4.68 -10.30 -1.49
N ALA A 77 -5.01 -10.12 -2.77
CA ALA A 77 -5.83 -9.02 -3.19
C ALA A 77 -7.25 -9.09 -2.63
N ALA A 78 -7.88 -10.27 -2.68
CA ALA A 78 -9.23 -10.49 -2.17
C ALA A 78 -9.31 -10.28 -0.64
N ILE A 79 -8.32 -10.76 0.11
CA ILE A 79 -8.27 -10.60 1.57
C ILE A 79 -8.13 -9.12 1.94
N GLY A 80 -7.18 -8.40 1.32
CA GLY A 80 -6.94 -6.99 1.62
C GLY A 80 -8.15 -6.10 1.32
N LEU A 81 -8.79 -6.30 0.16
CA LEU A 81 -10.03 -5.60 -0.19
C LEU A 81 -11.16 -5.90 0.79
N ALA A 82 -11.37 -7.18 1.12
CA ALA A 82 -12.42 -7.59 2.04
C ALA A 82 -12.22 -7.03 3.46
N ALA A 83 -11.01 -7.10 4.02
CA ALA A 83 -10.70 -6.58 5.36
C ALA A 83 -10.99 -5.08 5.45
N ARG A 84 -10.52 -4.30 4.47
CA ARG A 84 -10.83 -2.86 4.40
C ARG A 84 -12.33 -2.60 4.26
N SER A 85 -13.02 -3.33 3.39
CA SER A 85 -14.47 -3.16 3.21
C SER A 85 -15.27 -3.54 4.46
N VAL A 86 -14.82 -4.54 5.24
CA VAL A 86 -15.39 -4.83 6.57
C VAL A 86 -15.19 -3.63 7.50
N ALA A 87 -13.99 -3.05 7.55
CA ALA A 87 -13.73 -1.88 8.39
C ALA A 87 -14.57 -0.65 8.00
N VAL A 88 -14.81 -0.45 6.71
CA VAL A 88 -15.73 0.57 6.18
C VAL A 88 -17.17 0.31 6.61
N ALA A 89 -17.66 -0.92 6.45
CA ALA A 89 -19.02 -1.31 6.85
C ALA A 89 -19.21 -1.20 8.36
N ALA A 90 -18.19 -1.54 9.14
CA ALA A 90 -18.20 -1.42 10.58
C ALA A 90 -18.36 0.05 11.01
N LEU A 91 -17.61 0.96 10.38
CA LEU A 91 -17.72 2.40 10.65
C LEU A 91 -19.13 2.92 10.32
N TRP A 92 -19.70 2.51 9.18
CA TRP A 92 -21.09 2.81 8.82
C TRP A 92 -22.07 2.34 9.90
N ARG A 93 -21.97 1.08 10.32
CA ARG A 93 -22.83 0.48 11.33
C ARG A 93 -22.72 1.16 12.69
N GLN A 94 -21.52 1.61 13.08
CA GLN A 94 -21.34 2.35 14.33
C GLN A 94 -22.12 3.68 14.33
N VAL A 95 -22.27 4.29 13.16
CA VAL A 95 -22.93 5.59 13.00
C VAL A 95 -24.45 5.44 12.78
N THR A 96 -24.88 4.46 12.01
CA THR A 96 -26.28 4.32 11.57
C THR A 96 -27.04 3.18 12.25
N GLY A 97 -26.33 2.25 12.88
CA GLY A 97 -26.87 0.97 13.36
C GLY A 97 -27.05 -0.08 12.26
N GLU A 98 -26.87 0.26 10.98
CA GLU A 98 -27.15 -0.63 9.86
C GLU A 98 -25.91 -1.43 9.43
N GLY A 99 -26.05 -2.76 9.39
CA GLY A 99 -25.08 -3.65 8.75
C GLY A 99 -25.28 -3.77 7.24
N GLN A 100 -24.33 -4.41 6.56
CA GLN A 100 -24.42 -4.68 5.12
C GLN A 100 -23.64 -5.93 4.70
N ASN A 101 -24.06 -6.50 3.58
CA ASN A 101 -23.36 -7.62 2.95
C ASN A 101 -22.19 -7.10 2.12
N ILE A 102 -21.11 -7.89 2.10
CA ILE A 102 -19.90 -7.65 1.32
C ILE A 102 -19.66 -8.89 0.45
N SER A 103 -19.50 -8.67 -0.85
CA SER A 103 -19.17 -9.73 -1.81
C SER A 103 -17.93 -9.36 -2.62
N VAL A 104 -16.98 -10.30 -2.71
CA VAL A 104 -15.75 -10.14 -3.47
C VAL A 104 -15.65 -11.23 -4.53
N ASP A 105 -15.55 -10.85 -5.81
CA ASP A 105 -15.14 -11.77 -6.87
C ASP A 105 -13.61 -11.83 -6.89
N VAL A 106 -13.04 -12.95 -6.47
CA VAL A 106 -11.58 -13.14 -6.34
C VAL A 106 -10.89 -12.95 -7.69
N ARG A 107 -11.58 -13.24 -8.79
CA ARG A 107 -11.08 -13.07 -10.16
C ARG A 107 -11.04 -11.61 -10.60
N LYS A 108 -11.74 -10.69 -9.93
CA LYS A 108 -11.67 -9.24 -10.17
C LYS A 108 -10.72 -8.53 -9.21
N ALA A 109 -10.58 -9.05 -7.98
CA ALA A 109 -9.76 -8.45 -6.92
C ALA A 109 -8.34 -8.10 -7.40
N LEU A 110 -7.73 -8.98 -8.20
CA LEU A 110 -6.40 -8.77 -8.75
C LEU A 110 -6.33 -7.51 -9.67
N ARG A 111 -7.43 -7.02 -10.30
CA ARG A 111 -7.45 -5.80 -11.17
C ARG A 111 -7.30 -4.55 -10.35
N ARG A 112 -7.92 -4.54 -9.17
CA ARG A 112 -7.74 -3.44 -8.26
C ARG A 112 -6.32 -3.38 -7.70
N PHE A 113 -5.67 -4.54 -7.58
CA PHE A 113 -4.29 -4.66 -7.10
C PHE A 113 -3.26 -4.05 -8.06
N CYS A 114 -3.40 -4.22 -9.38
CA CYS A 114 -2.41 -3.79 -10.39
C CYS A 114 -2.99 -2.92 -11.50
N GLY A 115 -3.92 -2.04 -11.15
CA GLY A 115 -4.81 -1.35 -12.08
C GLY A 115 -4.19 -0.69 -13.32
N PHE A 116 -2.99 -0.13 -13.17
CA PHE A 116 -2.30 0.58 -14.25
C PHE A 116 -1.50 -0.34 -15.18
N PHE A 117 -1.19 -1.57 -14.76
CA PHE A 117 -0.16 -2.40 -15.39
C PHE A 117 -0.44 -2.74 -16.86
N GLU A 118 -1.70 -3.02 -17.20
CA GLU A 118 -2.07 -3.35 -18.58
C GLU A 118 -2.34 -2.13 -19.47
N GLY A 119 -2.28 -0.92 -18.92
CA GLY A 119 -2.43 0.31 -19.68
C GLY A 119 -3.78 0.49 -20.40
N LYS A 120 -4.86 -0.16 -19.94
CA LYS A 120 -6.17 -0.08 -20.61
C LYS A 120 -7.38 0.19 -19.72
N TRP A 121 -7.23 0.09 -18.39
CA TRP A 121 -8.35 0.26 -17.47
C TRP A 121 -8.55 1.71 -17.03
N ASN A 122 -7.43 2.40 -16.79
CA ASN A 122 -7.42 3.81 -16.47
C ASN A 122 -7.02 4.61 -17.73
N THR A 123 -7.94 5.40 -18.29
CA THR A 123 -7.69 6.17 -19.51
C THR A 123 -8.25 7.59 -19.40
N VAL A 124 -7.67 8.52 -20.16
CA VAL A 124 -8.18 9.88 -20.34
C VAL A 124 -8.39 10.14 -21.83
N ASN A 125 -9.59 10.53 -22.22
CA ASN A 125 -10.03 10.67 -23.61
C ASN A 125 -9.75 9.41 -24.44
N GLY A 126 -9.96 8.23 -23.84
CA GLY A 126 -9.71 6.92 -24.45
C GLY A 126 -8.23 6.55 -24.62
N ARG A 127 -7.30 7.36 -24.07
CA ARG A 127 -5.85 7.08 -24.14
C ARG A 127 -5.32 6.56 -22.83
N ALA A 128 -4.50 5.52 -22.91
CA ALA A 128 -3.71 5.01 -21.80
C ALA A 128 -2.74 6.09 -21.27
N PRO A 129 -2.37 6.04 -19.98
CA PRO A 129 -1.28 6.86 -19.47
C PRO A 129 0.00 6.52 -20.24
N THR A 130 0.76 7.53 -20.62
CA THR A 130 2.05 7.31 -21.26
C THR A 130 3.15 7.32 -20.20
N PRO A 131 4.19 6.47 -20.29
CA PRO A 131 5.32 6.61 -19.39
C PRO A 131 6.07 7.93 -19.60
N GLY A 132 5.81 8.66 -20.70
CA GLY A 132 6.42 9.96 -20.98
C GLY A 132 7.95 9.92 -20.88
N GLY A 133 8.52 10.88 -20.16
CA GLY A 133 9.97 10.91 -19.89
C GLY A 133 10.49 9.75 -19.03
N TYR A 134 9.62 8.99 -18.36
CA TYR A 134 10.02 7.80 -17.60
C TYR A 134 10.31 6.59 -18.51
N ALA A 135 9.79 6.58 -19.75
CA ALA A 135 10.05 5.50 -20.72
C ALA A 135 11.53 5.31 -21.05
N VAL A 136 12.32 6.37 -20.92
CA VAL A 136 13.75 6.39 -21.28
C VAL A 136 14.67 6.25 -20.07
N ILE A 137 14.13 6.06 -18.86
CA ILE A 137 14.93 5.89 -17.65
C ILE A 137 15.48 4.46 -17.63
N PRO A 138 16.81 4.26 -17.61
CA PRO A 138 17.41 2.92 -17.66
C PRO A 138 17.07 2.01 -16.46
N PHE A 139 16.63 2.60 -15.35
CA PHE A 139 16.19 1.86 -14.16
C PHE A 139 14.74 1.37 -14.25
N PHE A 140 14.00 1.71 -15.32
CA PHE A 140 12.70 1.12 -15.68
C PHE A 140 12.82 0.03 -16.75
N ASP A 141 14.05 -0.29 -17.18
CA ASP A 141 14.30 -1.37 -18.14
C ASP A 141 14.02 -2.73 -17.50
N MET A 142 12.89 -3.33 -17.86
CA MET A 142 12.43 -4.61 -17.30
C MET A 142 13.29 -5.79 -17.74
N ASP A 143 13.97 -5.70 -18.89
CA ASP A 143 14.86 -6.77 -19.36
C ASP A 143 16.17 -6.82 -18.55
N HIS A 144 16.54 -5.70 -17.93
CA HIS A 144 17.77 -5.54 -17.13
C HIS A 144 17.46 -5.12 -15.69
N PHE A 145 16.32 -5.56 -15.17
CA PHE A 145 15.87 -5.25 -13.82
C PHE A 145 16.83 -5.81 -12.75
N PHE A 146 17.32 -7.03 -12.97
CA PHE A 146 18.32 -7.68 -12.12
C PHE A 146 19.70 -7.46 -12.70
N ARG A 147 20.58 -6.85 -11.91
CA ARG A 147 21.92 -6.46 -12.35
C ARG A 147 22.95 -7.32 -11.63
N GLU A 148 23.74 -8.04 -12.40
CA GLU A 148 24.78 -8.93 -11.89
C GLU A 148 25.92 -8.12 -11.27
N THR A 149 26.45 -8.61 -10.18
CA THR A 149 27.57 -8.05 -9.41
C THR A 149 28.80 -8.93 -9.57
N ARG A 150 29.98 -8.44 -9.17
CA ARG A 150 31.27 -9.11 -9.36
C ARG A 150 31.32 -10.52 -8.79
N ASP A 151 30.63 -10.74 -7.67
CA ASP A 151 30.52 -12.02 -6.96
C ASP A 151 29.42 -12.94 -7.51
N GLY A 152 28.87 -12.65 -8.69
CA GLY A 152 27.86 -13.47 -9.36
C GLY A 152 26.47 -13.41 -8.71
N ARG A 153 26.26 -12.45 -7.80
CA ARG A 153 24.98 -12.15 -7.16
C ARG A 153 24.21 -11.13 -7.99
N TYR A 154 22.92 -10.96 -7.70
CA TYR A 154 22.08 -9.97 -8.38
C TYR A 154 21.58 -8.90 -7.41
N VAL A 155 21.58 -7.66 -7.86
CA VAL A 155 20.95 -6.53 -7.18
C VAL A 155 19.79 -5.97 -7.99
N VAL A 156 18.84 -5.38 -7.29
CA VAL A 156 17.79 -4.52 -7.83
C VAL A 156 18.17 -3.08 -7.48
N ALA A 157 18.30 -2.23 -8.49
CA ALA A 157 18.62 -0.82 -8.33
C ALA A 157 17.52 0.03 -8.99
N LEU A 158 16.96 0.99 -8.27
CA LEU A 158 15.84 1.81 -8.75
C LEU A 158 16.21 3.30 -8.69
N GLY A 159 16.18 3.93 -9.86
CA GLY A 159 16.43 5.36 -10.08
C GLY A 159 15.25 6.02 -10.78
N ILE A 160 14.03 5.73 -10.35
CA ILE A 160 12.81 6.01 -11.13
C ILE A 160 12.34 7.47 -11.11
N TYR A 161 12.84 8.30 -10.18
CA TYR A 161 12.53 9.74 -10.12
C TYR A 161 13.77 10.59 -10.39
N PRO A 162 13.65 11.80 -10.97
CA PRO A 162 14.79 12.58 -11.47
C PRO A 162 15.93 12.78 -10.45
N GLN A 163 15.62 13.16 -9.21
CA GLN A 163 16.65 13.34 -8.18
C GLN A 163 17.33 12.02 -7.78
N LEU A 164 16.56 10.94 -7.73
CA LEU A 164 17.09 9.62 -7.39
C LEU A 164 17.95 9.05 -8.52
N LEU A 165 17.51 9.24 -9.77
CA LEU A 165 18.26 8.90 -10.98
C LEU A 165 19.65 9.53 -10.96
N VAL A 166 19.71 10.86 -10.87
CA VAL A 166 20.99 11.61 -10.89
C VAL A 166 21.91 11.15 -9.76
N ARG A 167 21.41 11.07 -8.52
CA ARG A 167 22.21 10.63 -7.38
C ARG A 167 22.74 9.21 -7.53
N THR A 168 21.95 8.30 -8.11
CA THR A 168 22.37 6.91 -8.34
C THR A 168 23.45 6.84 -9.43
N LEU A 169 23.32 7.62 -10.50
CA LEU A 169 24.32 7.71 -11.56
C LEU A 169 25.63 8.33 -11.05
N ASP A 170 25.56 9.39 -10.24
CA ASP A 170 26.72 10.01 -9.61
C ASP A 170 27.46 9.04 -8.69
N PHE A 171 26.71 8.27 -7.89
CA PHE A 171 27.26 7.24 -7.02
C PHE A 171 27.96 6.13 -7.81
N LEU A 172 27.32 5.62 -8.87
CA LEU A 172 27.91 4.60 -9.76
C LEU A 172 28.99 5.14 -10.70
N ARG A 173 29.10 6.47 -10.84
CA ARG A 173 29.99 7.20 -11.75
C ARG A 173 29.84 6.74 -13.19
N CYS A 174 28.61 6.69 -13.68
CA CYS A 174 28.29 6.18 -15.01
C CYS A 174 27.27 7.07 -15.74
N SER A 175 27.21 6.91 -17.07
CA SER A 175 26.21 7.56 -17.91
C SER A 175 24.84 6.89 -17.75
N PRO A 176 23.72 7.59 -18.09
CA PRO A 176 22.37 7.04 -18.01
C PRO A 176 22.08 6.06 -19.15
N SER A 177 22.81 4.94 -19.22
CA SER A 177 22.49 3.81 -20.11
C SER A 177 22.51 2.50 -19.34
N THR A 178 21.68 1.55 -19.76
CA THR A 178 21.62 0.21 -19.16
C THR A 178 23.00 -0.46 -19.14
N GLU A 179 23.75 -0.36 -20.23
CA GLU A 179 25.10 -0.91 -20.35
C GLU A 179 26.08 -0.27 -19.35
N ALA A 180 26.11 1.06 -19.25
CA ALA A 180 27.04 1.76 -18.36
C ALA A 180 26.75 1.47 -16.89
N ILE A 181 25.46 1.38 -16.52
CA ILE A 181 25.02 1.01 -15.17
C ILE A 181 25.43 -0.43 -14.85
N ASN A 182 25.20 -1.39 -15.75
CA ASN A 182 25.59 -2.78 -15.55
C ASN A 182 27.11 -2.91 -15.40
N ASN A 183 27.89 -2.25 -16.26
CA ASN A 183 29.36 -2.24 -16.19
C ASN A 183 29.88 -1.59 -14.90
N ALA A 184 29.16 -0.62 -14.32
CA ALA A 184 29.51 -0.04 -13.03
C ALA A 184 29.23 -1.02 -11.89
N ILE A 185 28.06 -1.66 -11.90
CA ILE A 185 27.62 -2.61 -10.85
C ILE A 185 28.48 -3.88 -10.84
N LEU A 186 28.90 -4.38 -12.00
CA LEU A 186 29.78 -5.56 -12.15
C LEU A 186 31.17 -5.40 -11.48
N LYS A 187 31.53 -4.19 -11.01
CA LYS A 187 32.78 -3.92 -10.30
C LYS A 187 32.68 -4.13 -8.79
N TRP A 188 31.48 -4.28 -8.26
CA TRP A 188 31.20 -4.37 -6.83
C TRP A 188 30.77 -5.78 -6.44
N ASP A 189 31.07 -6.18 -5.20
CA ASP A 189 30.38 -7.31 -4.57
C ASP A 189 29.01 -6.84 -4.06
N ALA A 190 28.00 -7.72 -4.12
CA ALA A 190 26.61 -7.33 -3.83
C ALA A 190 26.39 -6.72 -2.43
N ALA A 191 26.99 -7.33 -1.39
CA ALA A 191 26.83 -6.85 -0.01
C ALA A 191 27.48 -5.49 0.21
N GLU A 192 28.66 -5.25 -0.38
CA GLU A 192 29.37 -3.98 -0.30
C GLU A 192 28.59 -2.88 -1.02
N LEU A 193 28.08 -3.17 -2.22
CA LEU A 193 27.28 -2.24 -3.01
C LEU A 193 26.00 -1.84 -2.28
N GLU A 194 25.25 -2.81 -1.76
CA GLU A 194 24.02 -2.54 -1.02
C GLU A 194 24.30 -1.66 0.21
N GLN A 195 25.33 -1.98 0.98
CA GLN A 195 25.65 -1.21 2.18
C GLN A 195 26.12 0.22 1.83
N ALA A 196 26.96 0.38 0.80
CA ALA A 196 27.39 1.70 0.34
C ALA A 196 26.21 2.53 -0.19
N ALA A 197 25.33 1.93 -0.99
CA ALA A 197 24.11 2.58 -1.48
C ALA A 197 23.16 2.97 -0.34
N ALA A 198 23.03 2.12 0.69
CA ALA A 198 22.21 2.40 1.87
C ALA A 198 22.73 3.60 2.67
N VAL A 199 24.05 3.75 2.82
CA VAL A 199 24.68 4.93 3.47
C VAL A 199 24.34 6.21 2.72
N GLU A 200 24.35 6.15 1.38
CA GLU A 200 23.97 7.27 0.52
C GLU A 200 22.44 7.47 0.41
N GLY A 201 21.62 6.63 1.06
CA GLY A 201 20.16 6.72 0.94
C GLY A 201 19.68 6.56 -0.51
N LEU A 202 20.26 5.60 -1.23
CA LEU A 202 19.87 5.17 -2.56
C LEU A 202 18.99 3.92 -2.48
N VAL A 203 18.24 3.66 -3.55
CA VAL A 203 17.29 2.56 -3.62
C VAL A 203 17.94 1.39 -4.34
N LEU A 204 18.64 0.55 -3.58
CA LEU A 204 19.35 -0.62 -4.10
C LEU A 204 19.32 -1.74 -3.05
N ALA A 205 19.03 -2.96 -3.49
CA ALA A 205 19.07 -4.14 -2.62
C ALA A 205 19.53 -5.40 -3.35
N VAL A 206 20.19 -6.29 -2.60
CA VAL A 206 20.51 -7.64 -3.06
C VAL A 206 19.23 -8.47 -3.17
N ALA A 207 19.06 -9.16 -4.30
CA ALA A 207 18.03 -10.19 -4.46
C ALA A 207 18.44 -11.42 -3.65
N ARG A 208 17.87 -11.56 -2.45
CA ARG A 208 18.19 -12.63 -1.50
C ARG A 208 17.34 -13.88 -1.73
N THR A 209 17.70 -14.98 -1.10
CA THR A 209 16.72 -16.04 -0.78
C THR A 209 15.94 -15.69 0.48
N ASN A 210 14.78 -16.29 0.68
CA ASN A 210 14.03 -16.08 1.92
C ASN A 210 14.83 -16.59 3.14
N GLU A 211 15.57 -17.68 3.00
CA GLU A 211 16.44 -18.22 4.05
C GLU A 211 17.56 -17.25 4.44
N GLU A 212 18.23 -16.63 3.46
CA GLU A 212 19.20 -15.55 3.72
C GLU A 212 18.55 -14.39 4.47
N PHE A 213 17.36 -13.97 4.04
CA PHE A 213 16.66 -12.85 4.66
C PHE A 213 16.26 -13.13 6.10
N ARG A 214 15.81 -14.34 6.42
CA ARG A 214 15.39 -14.70 7.78
C ARG A 214 16.54 -14.70 8.79
N ARG A 215 17.79 -14.67 8.32
CA ARG A 215 18.99 -14.49 9.15
C ARG A 215 19.35 -13.02 9.39
N GLU A 216 18.77 -12.10 8.62
CA GLU A 216 19.08 -10.68 8.74
C GLU A 216 18.57 -10.11 10.07
N PRO A 217 19.35 -9.25 10.75
CA PRO A 217 18.90 -8.61 11.99
C PRO A 217 17.59 -7.84 11.84
N GLN A 218 17.33 -7.24 10.66
CA GLN A 218 16.06 -6.57 10.39
C GLN A 218 14.86 -7.54 10.47
N TYR A 219 15.03 -8.78 10.01
CA TYR A 219 13.98 -9.78 10.11
C TYR A 219 13.81 -10.27 11.55
N THR A 220 14.89 -10.79 12.15
CA THR A 220 14.86 -11.46 13.46
C THR A 220 14.48 -10.52 14.61
N GLN A 221 14.82 -9.24 14.52
CA GLN A 221 14.54 -8.28 15.59
C GLN A 221 13.26 -7.49 15.38
N VAL A 222 12.82 -7.29 14.13
CA VAL A 222 11.72 -6.38 13.79
C VAL A 222 10.61 -7.09 13.01
N LEU A 223 10.86 -7.49 11.76
CA LEU A 223 9.76 -7.90 10.86
C LEU A 223 9.07 -9.20 11.26
N SER A 224 9.79 -10.13 11.90
CA SER A 224 9.22 -11.38 12.46
C SER A 224 8.17 -11.13 13.55
N LYS A 225 8.25 -10.00 14.26
CA LYS A 225 7.40 -9.63 15.39
C LYS A 225 6.45 -8.47 15.08
N MET A 226 6.64 -7.83 13.93
CA MET A 226 5.81 -6.70 13.51
C MET A 226 4.43 -7.21 13.08
N PRO A 227 3.33 -6.68 13.64
CA PRO A 227 1.98 -6.91 13.11
C PRO A 227 1.90 -6.50 11.65
N LEU A 228 0.95 -7.07 10.90
CA LEU A 228 0.69 -6.63 9.52
C LEU A 228 0.16 -5.19 9.51
N ILE A 229 -0.68 -4.83 10.49
CA ILE A 229 -1.19 -3.47 10.70
C ILE A 229 -0.86 -3.02 12.14
N VAL A 230 -0.04 -1.99 12.28
CA VAL A 230 0.22 -1.38 13.60
C VAL A 230 -0.79 -0.25 13.82
N VAL A 231 -1.57 -0.32 14.92
CA VAL A 231 -2.44 0.77 15.40
C VAL A 231 -2.13 1.04 16.87
N GLU A 232 -1.54 2.20 17.15
CA GLU A 232 -1.02 2.56 18.48
C GLU A 232 -1.60 3.90 18.94
N LYS A 233 -2.14 3.97 20.15
CA LYS A 233 -2.51 5.25 20.78
C LYS A 233 -1.23 5.94 21.27
N ILE A 234 -0.95 7.15 20.77
CA ILE A 234 0.31 7.87 21.03
C ILE A 234 0.09 9.22 21.74
N GLY A 235 -1.16 9.60 22.00
CA GLY A 235 -1.49 10.83 22.71
C GLY A 235 -2.92 10.79 23.24
N GLU A 236 -3.20 11.63 24.22
CA GLU A 236 -4.54 11.77 24.82
C GLU A 236 -5.34 12.88 24.13
N SER A 237 -6.64 12.67 23.99
CA SER A 237 -7.61 13.67 23.56
C SER A 237 -9.00 13.24 24.01
N ASP A 238 -9.95 14.18 24.06
CA ASP A 238 -11.36 13.82 24.22
C ASP A 238 -11.83 12.92 23.05
N PRO A 239 -12.81 12.03 23.28
CA PRO A 239 -13.50 11.31 22.22
C PRO A 239 -14.02 12.26 21.13
N VAL A 240 -13.85 11.86 19.87
CA VAL A 240 -14.36 12.59 18.70
C VAL A 240 -15.42 11.74 18.00
N PRO A 241 -16.71 11.88 18.38
CA PRO A 241 -17.76 11.02 17.86
C PRO A 241 -17.85 11.06 16.33
N LEU A 242 -18.01 9.89 15.72
CA LEU A 242 -18.38 9.80 14.32
C LEU A 242 -19.79 10.38 14.13
N LYS A 243 -19.98 11.14 13.05
CA LYS A 243 -21.27 11.76 12.74
C LYS A 243 -21.84 11.14 11.48
N ALA A 244 -23.13 10.83 11.50
CA ALA A 244 -23.89 10.55 10.28
C ALA A 244 -23.96 11.87 9.49
N SER A 245 -23.09 12.04 8.52
CA SER A 245 -23.22 13.11 7.54
C SER A 245 -23.27 12.45 6.18
N GLY A 246 -24.23 12.80 5.32
CA GLY A 246 -24.36 12.19 3.99
C GLY A 246 -24.61 10.68 3.94
N ASN A 247 -24.38 10.09 2.76
CA ASN A 247 -24.77 8.72 2.41
C ASN A 247 -23.58 7.74 2.29
N LEU A 248 -22.38 8.12 2.74
CA LEU A 248 -21.19 7.27 2.67
C LEU A 248 -20.45 7.21 4.02
N PRO A 249 -19.75 6.11 4.34
CA PRO A 249 -19.18 5.84 5.67
C PRO A 249 -18.23 6.92 6.18
N LEU A 250 -17.38 7.48 5.33
CA LEU A 250 -16.40 8.51 5.70
C LEU A 250 -16.88 9.93 5.37
N SER A 251 -18.14 10.11 5.06
CA SER A 251 -18.68 11.45 4.89
C SER A 251 -18.49 12.26 6.18
N GLY A 252 -17.93 13.45 6.03
CA GLY A 252 -17.58 14.34 7.15
C GLY A 252 -16.15 14.17 7.66
N ILE A 253 -15.46 13.09 7.29
CA ILE A 253 -14.05 12.89 7.60
C ILE A 253 -13.17 13.75 6.69
N ARG A 254 -12.16 14.39 7.28
CA ARG A 254 -11.18 15.22 6.58
C ARG A 254 -9.79 14.60 6.67
N ALA A 255 -9.21 14.26 5.52
CA ALA A 255 -7.88 13.68 5.43
C ALA A 255 -6.99 14.51 4.52
N PHE A 256 -5.74 14.72 4.90
CA PHE A 256 -4.75 15.36 4.05
C PHE A 256 -3.40 14.72 4.24
N GLY A 257 -2.53 14.80 3.26
CA GLY A 257 -1.33 13.99 3.33
C GLY A 257 -0.38 14.20 2.17
N MET A 258 0.70 13.43 2.17
CA MET A 258 1.73 13.46 1.14
C MET A 258 1.89 12.06 0.54
N GLY A 259 0.81 11.56 -0.07
CA GLY A 259 0.80 10.35 -0.86
C GLY A 259 1.60 10.53 -2.15
N HIS A 260 2.51 9.59 -2.40
CA HIS A 260 3.41 9.52 -3.54
C HIS A 260 3.46 8.09 -4.06
N VAL A 261 3.81 7.89 -5.33
CA VAL A 261 3.83 6.57 -5.98
C VAL A 261 2.46 5.91 -5.90
N ILE A 262 2.33 4.71 -5.32
CA ILE A 262 1.09 3.93 -5.29
C ILE A 262 0.58 3.78 -3.87
N ALA A 263 1.35 3.22 -2.93
CA ALA A 263 0.84 2.88 -1.58
C ALA A 263 0.27 4.08 -0.80
N GLY A 264 0.98 5.22 -0.80
CA GLY A 264 0.51 6.43 -0.11
C GLY A 264 -0.69 7.07 -0.79
N GLY A 265 -0.68 7.16 -2.12
CA GLY A 265 -1.80 7.70 -2.89
C GLY A 265 -3.07 6.86 -2.72
N ALA A 266 -2.91 5.54 -2.77
CA ALA A 266 -4.02 4.59 -2.67
C ALA A 266 -4.74 4.66 -1.30
N MET A 267 -4.03 4.96 -0.20
CA MET A 267 -4.70 5.21 1.10
C MET A 267 -5.65 6.41 1.01
N GLY A 268 -5.20 7.49 0.37
CA GLY A 268 -6.02 8.68 0.18
C GLY A 268 -7.21 8.45 -0.76
N ARG A 269 -6.98 7.74 -1.88
CA ARG A 269 -8.06 7.30 -2.80
C ARG A 269 -9.13 6.50 -2.07
N ASP A 270 -8.71 5.55 -1.24
CA ASP A 270 -9.64 4.67 -0.54
C ASP A 270 -10.52 5.46 0.44
N MET A 271 -9.95 6.39 1.20
CA MET A 271 -10.74 7.29 2.04
C MET A 271 -11.72 8.14 1.23
N ALA A 272 -11.27 8.67 0.08
CA ALA A 272 -12.08 9.51 -0.79
C ALA A 272 -13.24 8.73 -1.43
N LEU A 273 -13.01 7.46 -1.82
CA LEU A 273 -14.02 6.57 -2.37
C LEU A 273 -15.20 6.40 -1.41
N TYR A 274 -14.92 6.32 -0.11
CA TYR A 274 -15.96 6.15 0.91
C TYR A 274 -16.43 7.47 1.54
N GLY A 275 -16.12 8.61 0.92
CA GLY A 275 -16.78 9.89 1.19
C GLY A 275 -15.98 10.94 1.98
N ALA A 276 -14.73 10.65 2.36
CA ALA A 276 -13.87 11.65 2.99
C ALA A 276 -13.53 12.80 2.03
N ASP A 277 -13.35 14.01 2.57
CA ASP A 277 -12.66 15.08 1.83
C ASP A 277 -11.16 14.86 1.96
N VAL A 278 -10.52 14.48 0.85
CA VAL A 278 -9.10 14.08 0.84
C VAL A 278 -8.27 15.04 -0.01
N LEU A 279 -7.24 15.61 0.60
CA LEU A 279 -6.32 16.56 -0.05
C LEU A 279 -4.87 16.04 -0.03
N ASN A 280 -4.32 15.75 -1.22
CA ASN A 280 -2.91 15.41 -1.36
C ASN A 280 -2.05 16.67 -1.54
N ILE A 281 -1.03 16.84 -0.70
CA ILE A 281 -0.04 17.91 -0.72
C ILE A 281 1.20 17.44 -1.47
N TRP A 282 1.57 18.21 -2.48
CA TRP A 282 2.82 18.09 -3.20
C TRP A 282 3.79 19.19 -2.79
N ARG A 283 5.10 18.92 -2.91
CA ARG A 283 6.12 19.97 -2.87
C ARG A 283 6.36 20.53 -4.28
N PRO A 284 6.83 21.78 -4.42
CA PRO A 284 7.07 22.39 -5.74
C PRO A 284 7.98 21.57 -6.67
N ARG A 285 8.92 20.81 -6.09
CA ARG A 285 9.89 19.98 -6.82
C ARG A 285 9.48 18.51 -6.97
N ASP A 286 8.32 18.11 -6.46
CA ASP A 286 7.86 16.74 -6.62
C ASP A 286 7.53 16.48 -8.10
N SER A 287 7.52 15.21 -8.50
CA SER A 287 7.09 14.71 -9.82
C SER A 287 6.35 13.39 -9.61
N GLU A 288 5.50 13.02 -10.56
CA GLU A 288 4.80 11.74 -10.50
C GLU A 288 4.71 11.08 -11.88
N VAL A 289 4.62 9.76 -11.92
CA VAL A 289 4.33 8.97 -13.12
C VAL A 289 2.83 9.01 -13.38
N GLU A 290 2.41 9.39 -14.60
CA GLU A 290 0.99 9.55 -14.95
C GLU A 290 0.18 8.27 -14.68
N ALA A 291 0.75 7.11 -15.02
CA ALA A 291 0.11 5.82 -14.82
C ALA A 291 -0.25 5.55 -13.35
N PHE A 292 0.62 5.97 -12.41
CA PHE A 292 0.35 5.85 -10.98
C PHE A 292 -0.70 6.88 -10.57
N ALA A 293 -0.52 8.14 -10.98
CA ALA A 293 -1.43 9.22 -10.61
C ALA A 293 -2.88 8.94 -11.03
N TRP A 294 -3.10 8.42 -12.24
CA TRP A 294 -4.45 8.12 -12.73
C TRP A 294 -5.13 6.93 -12.03
N ASP A 295 -4.36 6.06 -11.38
CA ASP A 295 -4.87 4.91 -10.63
C ASP A 295 -5.09 5.22 -9.14
N VAL A 296 -4.17 5.97 -8.53
CA VAL A 296 -4.15 6.16 -7.07
C VAL A 296 -4.44 7.58 -6.59
N GLN A 297 -4.48 8.58 -7.46
CA GLN A 297 -4.89 9.94 -7.08
C GLN A 297 -6.36 10.24 -7.40
N VAL A 298 -7.06 9.28 -8.01
CA VAL A 298 -8.51 9.35 -8.23
C VAL A 298 -9.23 9.49 -6.89
N GLY A 299 -10.26 10.33 -6.81
CA GLY A 299 -10.95 10.65 -5.54
C GLY A 299 -10.42 11.89 -4.84
N MET A 300 -9.12 12.17 -4.98
CA MET A 300 -8.45 13.20 -4.19
C MET A 300 -8.39 14.56 -4.87
N ARG A 301 -8.41 15.60 -4.05
CA ARG A 301 -7.95 16.93 -4.43
C ARG A 301 -6.43 17.00 -4.32
N SER A 302 -5.83 17.97 -5.00
CA SER A 302 -4.37 18.07 -5.06
C SER A 302 -3.90 19.52 -4.96
N THR A 303 -3.02 19.83 -4.00
CA THR A 303 -2.46 21.17 -3.80
C THR A 303 -0.93 21.15 -3.73
N ILE A 304 -0.29 22.32 -3.76
CA ILE A 304 1.15 22.49 -3.57
C ILE A 304 1.35 23.40 -2.36
N LEU A 305 2.19 22.97 -1.43
CA LEU A 305 2.64 23.77 -0.27
C LEU A 305 4.14 23.57 -0.11
N ASP A 306 4.86 24.63 0.24
CA ASP A 306 6.30 24.58 0.58
C ASP A 306 6.56 24.85 2.07
N ASP A 307 7.83 25.03 2.46
CA ASP A 307 8.26 25.39 3.83
C ASP A 307 8.19 26.91 4.11
N SER A 308 7.58 27.71 3.22
CA SER A 308 7.38 29.14 3.49
C SER A 308 6.49 29.33 4.72
N LYS A 309 6.61 30.49 5.36
CA LYS A 309 5.79 30.81 6.54
C LYS A 309 4.30 30.80 6.17
N GLU A 310 3.94 31.36 5.02
CA GLU A 310 2.57 31.42 4.52
C GLU A 310 2.00 30.03 4.23
N ASP A 311 2.78 29.13 3.64
CA ASP A 311 2.32 27.76 3.37
C ASP A 311 2.25 26.92 4.63
N ARG A 312 3.14 27.17 5.60
CA ARG A 312 3.03 26.57 6.94
C ARG A 312 1.76 27.02 7.66
N GLU A 313 1.39 28.29 7.56
CA GLU A 313 0.11 28.79 8.11
C GLU A 313 -1.09 28.10 7.45
N ARG A 314 -1.08 27.91 6.13
CA ARG A 314 -2.12 27.16 5.40
C ARG A 314 -2.16 25.68 5.81
N PHE A 315 -1.00 25.06 5.97
CA PHE A 315 -0.90 23.68 6.48
C PHE A 315 -1.54 23.57 7.87
N ASN A 316 -1.25 24.51 8.77
CA ASN A 316 -1.79 24.52 10.12
C ASN A 316 -3.31 24.75 10.13
N GLN A 317 -3.85 25.56 9.21
CA GLN A 317 -5.29 25.73 9.02
C GLN A 317 -5.97 24.42 8.56
N LEU A 318 -5.33 23.65 7.69
CA LEU A 318 -5.81 22.32 7.31
C LEU A 318 -5.77 21.37 8.52
N LEU A 319 -4.63 21.32 9.22
CA LEU A 319 -4.38 20.46 10.38
C LEU A 319 -5.42 20.68 11.49
N GLN A 320 -5.83 21.93 11.74
CA GLN A 320 -6.81 22.28 12.78
C GLN A 320 -8.11 21.46 12.70
N TYR A 321 -8.55 21.12 11.49
CA TYR A 321 -9.81 20.40 11.25
C TYR A 321 -9.61 19.02 10.62
N ALA A 322 -8.37 18.52 10.61
CA ALA A 322 -8.07 17.21 10.06
C ALA A 322 -8.41 16.09 11.06
N ASP A 323 -8.89 14.96 10.51
CA ASP A 323 -9.02 13.70 11.21
C ASP A 323 -7.83 12.79 10.97
N VAL A 324 -7.29 12.82 9.75
CA VAL A 324 -6.23 11.92 9.29
C VAL A 324 -5.13 12.70 8.59
N PHE A 325 -3.88 12.44 8.96
CA PHE A 325 -2.71 12.75 8.16
C PHE A 325 -2.11 11.47 7.59
N PHE A 326 -1.85 11.39 6.29
CA PHE A 326 -1.27 10.19 5.66
C PHE A 326 0.00 10.50 4.85
N ALA A 327 1.01 9.63 4.87
CA ALA A 327 2.23 9.82 4.09
C ALA A 327 2.99 8.52 3.80
N ASN A 328 3.80 8.52 2.76
CA ASN A 328 4.77 7.45 2.46
C ASN A 328 6.12 8.04 2.02
N LYS A 329 6.60 9.03 2.78
CA LYS A 329 7.86 9.71 2.48
C LYS A 329 9.05 8.90 3.01
N ARG A 330 10.20 9.08 2.36
CA ARG A 330 11.47 8.44 2.77
C ARG A 330 11.79 8.68 4.25
N PRO A 331 12.51 7.76 4.92
CA PRO A 331 12.91 7.91 6.32
C PRO A 331 13.53 9.29 6.62
N GLY A 332 13.16 9.85 7.76
CA GLY A 332 13.63 11.17 8.22
C GLY A 332 12.98 12.38 7.55
N PHE A 333 12.28 12.24 6.42
CA PHE A 333 11.64 13.38 5.76
C PHE A 333 10.59 14.04 6.65
N LEU A 334 9.63 13.29 7.17
CA LEU A 334 8.55 13.87 7.98
C LEU A 334 9.09 14.58 9.23
N LYS A 335 10.00 13.93 9.96
CA LYS A 335 10.66 14.51 11.15
C LYS A 335 11.39 15.81 10.84
N LYS A 336 12.11 15.89 9.70
CA LYS A 336 12.81 17.11 9.28
C LYS A 336 11.87 18.30 9.07
N HIS A 337 10.61 18.05 8.72
CA HIS A 337 9.61 19.08 8.42
C HIS A 337 8.54 19.21 9.53
N ASP A 338 8.75 18.60 10.70
CA ASP A 338 7.80 18.53 11.84
C ASP A 338 6.43 17.94 11.44
N LEU A 339 6.45 16.93 10.58
CA LEU A 339 5.28 16.23 10.06
C LEU A 339 5.19 14.77 10.54
N ASP A 340 6.03 14.36 11.48
CA ASP A 340 5.96 13.03 12.09
C ASP A 340 4.80 12.91 13.08
N ALA A 341 4.52 11.69 13.52
CA ALA A 341 3.33 11.37 14.30
C ALA A 341 3.33 12.13 15.64
N GLU A 342 4.48 12.14 16.30
CA GLU A 342 4.71 12.84 17.57
C GLU A 342 4.41 14.34 17.43
N ALA A 343 5.02 15.04 16.46
CA ALA A 343 4.84 16.48 16.29
C ALA A 343 3.41 16.87 15.89
N LEU A 344 2.78 16.14 14.96
CA LEU A 344 1.44 16.49 14.50
C LEU A 344 0.34 16.14 15.51
N CYS A 345 0.50 15.05 16.27
CA CYS A 345 -0.46 14.67 17.29
C CYS A 345 -0.38 15.54 18.54
N GLU A 346 0.79 16.14 18.83
CA GLU A 346 0.93 17.18 19.86
C GLU A 346 0.22 18.47 19.44
N GLN A 347 0.36 18.89 18.17
CA GLN A 347 -0.31 20.07 17.63
C GLN A 347 -1.83 19.88 17.47
N LYS A 348 -2.26 18.68 17.09
CA LYS A 348 -3.67 18.30 16.92
C LYS A 348 -3.97 17.02 17.70
N PRO A 349 -4.32 17.13 18.99
CA PRO A 349 -4.89 16.00 19.72
C PRO A 349 -6.13 15.43 19.01
N GLY A 350 -6.23 14.11 18.98
CA GLY A 350 -7.25 13.36 18.24
C GLY A 350 -6.91 13.12 16.76
N LEU A 351 -5.71 13.45 16.29
CA LEU A 351 -5.28 13.13 14.93
C LEU A 351 -4.94 11.64 14.79
N ILE A 352 -5.24 11.08 13.62
CA ILE A 352 -4.72 9.78 13.19
C ILE A 352 -3.59 10.04 12.19
N HIS A 353 -2.38 9.61 12.52
CA HIS A 353 -1.21 9.73 11.66
C HIS A 353 -0.89 8.38 11.04
N ALA A 354 -1.01 8.25 9.73
CA ALA A 354 -0.82 7.01 8.99
C ALA A 354 0.42 7.08 8.10
N THR A 355 1.30 6.07 8.20
CA THR A 355 2.50 5.99 7.37
C THR A 355 2.72 4.63 6.75
N VAL A 356 3.21 4.65 5.51
CA VAL A 356 3.81 3.48 4.85
C VAL A 356 5.33 3.58 4.99
N VAL A 357 5.95 2.50 5.45
CA VAL A 357 7.41 2.36 5.56
C VAL A 357 7.91 1.16 4.76
N LEU A 358 9.20 1.10 4.43
CA LEU A 358 9.75 -0.01 3.66
C LEU A 358 9.96 -1.27 4.53
N HIS A 359 10.90 -1.23 5.48
CA HIS A 359 11.31 -2.38 6.30
C HIS A 359 10.83 -2.33 7.77
N GLY A 360 10.00 -1.33 8.12
CA GLY A 360 9.60 -1.04 9.50
C GLY A 360 10.23 0.26 10.03
N ALA A 361 9.68 0.78 11.13
CA ALA A 361 10.13 2.05 11.73
C ALA A 361 11.36 1.92 12.65
N LYS A 362 11.82 0.70 12.89
CA LYS A 362 12.93 0.35 13.81
C LYS A 362 13.88 -0.65 13.14
N GLY A 363 15.03 -0.88 13.77
CA GLY A 363 16.05 -1.83 13.32
C GLY A 363 17.07 -1.23 12.36
N PRO A 364 18.10 -2.01 11.98
CA PRO A 364 19.23 -1.50 11.20
C PRO A 364 18.85 -1.00 9.81
N TRP A 365 17.69 -1.40 9.27
CA TRP A 365 17.24 -0.98 7.95
C TRP A 365 16.14 0.09 7.99
N SER A 366 15.82 0.67 9.17
CA SER A 366 14.76 1.68 9.30
C SER A 366 15.00 2.95 8.47
N ASN A 367 16.26 3.23 8.13
CA ASN A 367 16.66 4.39 7.34
C ASN A 367 16.87 4.08 5.85
N ARG A 368 16.71 2.81 5.42
CA ARG A 368 16.86 2.45 4.00
C ARG A 368 15.61 2.87 3.21
N PRO A 369 15.76 3.64 2.12
CA PRO A 369 14.63 4.02 1.26
C PRO A 369 14.33 2.93 0.25
N GLY A 370 13.11 2.95 -0.29
CA GLY A 370 12.79 2.13 -1.45
C GLY A 370 11.31 2.01 -1.76
N PHE A 371 11.06 1.20 -2.78
CA PHE A 371 9.75 0.86 -3.32
C PHE A 371 9.46 -0.62 -3.03
N ASP A 372 8.30 -1.13 -3.45
CA ASP A 372 7.89 -2.48 -3.08
C ASP A 372 8.82 -3.57 -3.66
N GLU A 373 9.48 -3.32 -4.78
CA GLU A 373 10.44 -4.25 -5.37
C GLU A 373 11.69 -4.41 -4.48
N ILE A 374 12.05 -3.40 -3.69
CA ILE A 374 13.12 -3.57 -2.70
C ILE A 374 12.67 -4.50 -1.57
N GLY A 375 11.43 -4.36 -1.11
CA GLY A 375 10.83 -5.30 -0.15
C GLY A 375 10.80 -6.73 -0.69
N ALA A 376 10.49 -6.90 -1.98
CA ALA A 376 10.49 -8.18 -2.67
C ALA A 376 11.91 -8.76 -2.88
N ALA A 377 12.89 -7.92 -3.22
CA ALA A 377 14.28 -8.32 -3.39
C ALA A 377 14.86 -8.86 -2.08
N VAL A 378 14.69 -8.13 -0.99
CA VAL A 378 15.25 -8.54 0.30
C VAL A 378 14.54 -9.75 0.88
N SER A 379 13.23 -9.90 0.68
CA SER A 379 12.43 -11.00 1.28
C SER A 379 12.52 -12.34 0.54
N GLY A 380 13.17 -12.34 -0.63
CA GLY A 380 13.35 -13.52 -1.46
C GLY A 380 12.22 -13.84 -2.42
N LEU A 381 11.28 -12.91 -2.62
CA LEU A 381 10.19 -13.11 -3.59
C LEU A 381 10.73 -13.36 -5.01
N PHE A 382 11.73 -12.60 -5.46
CA PHE A 382 12.26 -12.76 -6.81
C PHE A 382 13.03 -14.07 -7.04
N THR A 383 13.65 -14.62 -6.00
CA THR A 383 14.31 -15.94 -6.09
C THR A 383 13.30 -17.08 -5.98
N ILE A 384 12.19 -16.87 -5.25
CA ILE A 384 11.03 -17.78 -5.26
C ILE A 384 10.36 -17.79 -6.64
N GLU A 385 10.17 -16.65 -7.29
CA GLU A 385 9.65 -16.57 -8.65
C GLU A 385 10.61 -17.25 -9.65
N GLY A 386 11.88 -16.87 -9.62
CA GLY A 386 12.96 -17.40 -10.45
C GLY A 386 13.74 -18.53 -9.79
N SER A 387 15.02 -18.29 -9.53
CA SER A 387 15.87 -19.13 -8.68
C SER A 387 16.91 -18.23 -7.98
N PRO A 388 17.65 -18.73 -6.97
CA PRO A 388 18.73 -17.97 -6.34
C PRO A 388 19.79 -17.46 -7.33
N THR A 389 20.05 -18.22 -8.39
CA THR A 389 21.03 -17.88 -9.45
C THR A 389 20.43 -17.15 -10.65
N ARG A 390 19.09 -17.06 -10.72
CA ARG A 390 18.37 -16.41 -11.82
C ARG A 390 17.05 -15.85 -11.30
N PRO A 391 17.08 -14.79 -10.48
CA PRO A 391 15.87 -14.17 -9.96
C PRO A 391 14.99 -13.65 -11.11
N ARG A 392 13.68 -13.58 -10.86
CA ARG A 392 12.71 -13.12 -11.86
C ARG A 392 11.67 -12.21 -11.24
N GLN A 393 11.16 -11.30 -12.06
CA GLN A 393 9.96 -10.53 -11.75
C GLN A 393 8.73 -11.44 -11.84
N PRO A 394 7.74 -11.28 -10.96
CA PRO A 394 6.42 -11.84 -11.19
C PRO A 394 5.80 -11.28 -12.47
N PRO A 395 4.79 -11.95 -13.05
CA PRO A 395 4.12 -11.51 -14.28
C PRO A 395 3.24 -10.26 -14.08
N ILE A 396 3.27 -9.64 -12.90
CA ILE A 396 2.44 -8.52 -12.50
C ILE A 396 3.22 -7.58 -11.58
N VAL A 397 3.07 -6.28 -11.78
CA VAL A 397 3.54 -5.23 -10.85
C VAL A 397 2.42 -4.19 -10.68
N PRO A 398 2.32 -3.48 -9.54
CA PRO A 398 3.19 -3.53 -8.37
C PRO A 398 3.02 -4.86 -7.60
N ILE A 399 3.92 -5.15 -6.67
CA ILE A 399 3.96 -6.40 -5.90
C ILE A 399 3.06 -6.34 -4.66
N CYS A 400 3.00 -5.20 -3.97
CA CYS A 400 2.16 -5.09 -2.77
C CYS A 400 1.57 -3.71 -2.49
N ASP A 401 1.93 -2.67 -3.26
CA ASP A 401 1.60 -1.29 -2.90
C ASP A 401 0.11 -1.01 -2.66
N ASN A 402 -0.79 -1.47 -3.54
CA ASN A 402 -2.24 -1.29 -3.33
C ASN A 402 -2.76 -2.06 -2.10
N VAL A 403 -2.21 -3.25 -1.82
CA VAL A 403 -2.57 -4.04 -0.63
C VAL A 403 -2.08 -3.37 0.64
N VAL A 404 -0.87 -2.82 0.65
CA VAL A 404 -0.34 -2.03 1.77
C VAL A 404 -1.26 -0.85 2.05
N ALA A 405 -1.79 -0.21 1.02
CA ALA A 405 -2.77 0.85 1.18
C ALA A 405 -4.09 0.36 1.79
N TRP A 406 -4.60 -0.81 1.39
CA TRP A 406 -5.82 -1.38 1.96
C TRP A 406 -5.65 -1.75 3.43
N LEU A 407 -4.49 -2.29 3.79
CA LEU A 407 -4.10 -2.56 5.17
C LEU A 407 -4.00 -1.26 5.99
N GLY A 408 -3.37 -0.21 5.42
CA GLY A 408 -3.28 1.11 6.03
C GLY A 408 -4.65 1.75 6.25
N SER A 409 -5.52 1.71 5.25
CA SER A 409 -6.92 2.16 5.33
C SER A 409 -7.70 1.40 6.40
N THR A 410 -7.50 0.08 6.51
CA THR A 410 -8.11 -0.75 7.58
C THR A 410 -7.67 -0.25 8.96
N GLY A 411 -6.38 0.02 9.15
CA GLY A 411 -5.85 0.60 10.38
C GLY A 411 -6.39 2.00 10.69
N ILE A 412 -6.50 2.88 9.68
CA ILE A 412 -7.09 4.21 9.83
C ILE A 412 -8.56 4.11 10.28
N LEU A 413 -9.34 3.24 9.66
CA LEU A 413 -10.75 3.03 9.99
C LEU A 413 -10.93 2.49 11.40
N ALA A 414 -10.10 1.54 11.81
CA ALA A 414 -10.10 1.04 13.18
C ALA A 414 -9.71 2.13 14.19
N ALA A 415 -8.69 2.93 13.89
CA ALA A 415 -8.28 4.07 14.73
C ALA A 415 -9.39 5.13 14.85
N LEU A 416 -10.11 5.44 13.75
CA LEU A 416 -11.27 6.34 13.77
C LEU A 416 -12.37 5.84 14.71
N ARG A 417 -12.67 4.53 14.67
CA ARG A 417 -13.65 3.89 15.55
C ARG A 417 -13.24 3.97 17.02
N ARG A 418 -11.99 3.65 17.34
CA ARG A 418 -11.43 3.74 18.70
C ARG A 418 -11.43 5.17 19.21
N ARG A 419 -10.92 6.13 18.44
CA ARG A 419 -10.94 7.57 18.76
C ARG A 419 -12.34 8.09 19.08
N ALA A 420 -13.36 7.59 18.39
CA ALA A 420 -14.73 8.04 18.60
C ALA A 420 -15.34 7.63 19.94
N ILE A 421 -14.80 6.57 20.57
CA ILE A 421 -15.28 6.02 21.84
C ILE A 421 -14.31 6.37 22.97
N GLU A 422 -13.02 6.15 22.74
CA GLU A 422 -11.96 6.24 23.74
C GLU A 422 -11.22 7.57 23.72
N GLY A 423 -11.34 8.36 22.65
CA GLY A 423 -10.47 9.50 22.39
C GLY A 423 -9.05 9.09 22.05
N GLY A 424 -8.14 10.07 22.10
CA GLY A 424 -6.72 9.91 21.79
C GLY A 424 -6.31 10.16 20.35
N SER A 425 -5.00 10.39 20.18
CA SER A 425 -4.31 10.42 18.91
C SER A 425 -3.71 9.06 18.61
N TYR A 426 -3.73 8.64 17.35
CA TYR A 426 -3.28 7.30 16.95
C TYR A 426 -2.24 7.36 15.84
N ARG A 427 -1.27 6.47 15.92
CA ARG A 427 -0.31 6.17 14.87
C ARG A 427 -0.71 4.87 14.18
N VAL A 428 -0.78 4.89 12.85
CA VAL A 428 -0.97 3.73 11.98
C VAL A 428 0.28 3.52 11.14
N VAL A 429 0.85 2.31 11.17
CA VAL A 429 2.04 1.98 10.37
C VAL A 429 1.83 0.65 9.65
N VAL A 430 2.10 0.66 8.35
CA VAL A 430 2.16 -0.54 7.50
C VAL A 430 3.49 -0.59 6.77
N SER A 431 4.00 -1.79 6.48
CA SER A 431 5.30 -1.99 5.86
C SER A 431 5.23 -2.76 4.56
N LEU A 432 5.87 -2.26 3.51
CA LEU A 432 5.99 -2.95 2.22
C LEU A 432 6.60 -4.35 2.38
N THR A 433 7.74 -4.44 3.08
CA THR A 433 8.43 -5.72 3.31
C THR A 433 7.60 -6.67 4.16
N ARG A 434 6.91 -6.15 5.19
CA ARG A 434 6.03 -6.97 6.03
C ARG A 434 4.84 -7.53 5.24
N THR A 435 4.31 -6.76 4.29
CA THR A 435 3.24 -7.22 3.38
C THR A 435 3.75 -8.26 2.39
N VAL A 436 4.98 -8.13 1.87
CA VAL A 436 5.57 -9.20 1.05
C VAL A 436 5.76 -10.48 1.85
N LEU A 437 6.25 -10.39 3.09
CA LEU A 437 6.32 -11.55 3.99
C LEU A 437 4.93 -12.14 4.26
N TRP A 438 3.90 -11.30 4.38
CA TRP A 438 2.53 -11.77 4.50
C TRP A 438 2.08 -12.54 3.26
N LEU A 439 2.32 -12.02 2.05
CA LEU A 439 2.06 -12.75 0.80
C LEU A 439 2.71 -14.14 0.80
N LEU A 440 3.98 -14.23 1.22
CA LEU A 440 4.68 -15.52 1.32
C LEU A 440 4.09 -16.43 2.40
N SER A 441 3.61 -15.87 3.51
CA SER A 441 2.96 -16.61 4.60
C SER A 441 1.58 -17.17 4.24
N LEU A 442 0.92 -16.63 3.20
CA LEU A 442 -0.29 -17.25 2.61
C LEU A 442 0.05 -18.57 1.88
N GLY A 443 1.33 -18.89 1.73
CA GLY A 443 1.83 -20.02 0.96
C GLY A 443 1.96 -19.76 -0.52
N ILE A 444 2.78 -20.59 -1.15
CA ILE A 444 3.07 -20.53 -2.57
C ILE A 444 2.52 -21.77 -3.28
N PHE A 445 2.30 -21.66 -4.58
CA PHE A 445 2.01 -22.79 -5.44
C PHE A 445 3.30 -23.47 -5.88
N ASP A 446 3.22 -24.79 -6.11
CA ASP A 446 4.23 -25.45 -6.93
C ASP A 446 4.28 -24.80 -8.32
N LYS A 447 5.48 -24.62 -8.88
CA LYS A 447 5.66 -23.88 -10.14
C LYS A 447 5.05 -24.61 -11.34
N ALA A 448 5.13 -25.94 -11.37
CA ALA A 448 4.53 -26.72 -12.44
C ALA A 448 3.01 -26.67 -12.34
N TYR A 449 2.47 -26.79 -11.12
CA TYR A 449 1.05 -26.61 -10.85
C TYR A 449 0.56 -25.22 -11.28
N ALA A 450 1.22 -24.14 -10.86
CA ALA A 450 0.84 -22.78 -11.22
C ALA A 450 0.84 -22.55 -12.73
N LYS A 451 1.89 -23.01 -13.42
CA LYS A 451 2.00 -22.91 -14.88
C LYS A 451 0.90 -23.68 -15.62
N ALA A 452 0.51 -24.86 -15.11
CA ALA A 452 -0.55 -25.67 -15.70
C ALA A 452 -1.95 -25.12 -15.41
N THR A 453 -2.13 -24.49 -14.25
CA THR A 453 -3.45 -24.04 -13.77
C THR A 453 -3.79 -22.62 -14.22
N ALA A 454 -2.80 -21.77 -14.48
CA ALA A 454 -3.02 -20.38 -14.86
C ALA A 454 -3.88 -20.23 -16.12
N GLY A 455 -5.07 -19.63 -15.98
CA GLY A 455 -6.05 -19.48 -17.06
C GLY A 455 -6.63 -20.80 -17.59
N SER A 456 -6.51 -21.90 -16.84
CA SER A 456 -7.02 -23.22 -17.26
C SER A 456 -8.53 -23.37 -17.15
N THR A 457 -9.17 -22.60 -16.28
CA THR A 457 -10.62 -22.61 -16.01
C THR A 457 -11.14 -21.18 -15.79
N ASP A 458 -12.45 -20.99 -15.84
CA ASP A 458 -13.10 -19.71 -15.52
C ASP A 458 -12.84 -19.23 -14.09
N GLU A 459 -12.62 -20.15 -13.14
CA GLU A 459 -12.28 -19.84 -11.75
C GLU A 459 -10.83 -19.38 -11.57
N HIS A 460 -9.93 -19.84 -12.45
CA HIS A 460 -8.51 -19.45 -12.47
C HIS A 460 -8.19 -18.42 -13.56
N THR A 461 -9.21 -17.84 -14.15
CA THR A 461 -9.07 -16.77 -15.14
C THR A 461 -9.26 -15.43 -14.48
N TYR A 462 -8.32 -14.55 -14.73
CA TYR A 462 -8.36 -13.18 -14.27
C TYR A 462 -9.20 -12.30 -15.22
N ILE A 463 -10.37 -11.85 -14.78
CA ILE A 463 -11.40 -11.23 -15.64
C ILE A 463 -11.34 -9.71 -15.64
N ALA A 464 -12.06 -9.07 -16.57
CA ALA A 464 -12.13 -7.62 -16.66
C ALA A 464 -12.72 -7.00 -15.37
N PRO A 465 -12.22 -5.82 -14.95
CA PRO A 465 -12.75 -5.10 -13.80
C PRO A 465 -14.07 -4.43 -14.15
N ASP A 466 -14.83 -4.09 -13.11
CA ASP A 466 -15.91 -3.12 -13.23
C ASP A 466 -15.31 -1.72 -13.40
N LEU A 467 -15.81 -0.98 -14.38
CA LEU A 467 -15.31 0.35 -14.76
C LEU A 467 -16.36 1.42 -14.49
N PHE A 468 -15.92 2.66 -14.37
CA PHE A 468 -16.77 3.84 -14.37
C PHE A 468 -16.14 4.93 -15.24
N THR A 469 -16.95 5.91 -15.64
CA THR A 469 -16.50 7.07 -16.40
C THR A 469 -16.91 8.37 -15.72
N ALA A 470 -16.15 9.43 -15.95
CA ALA A 470 -16.48 10.77 -15.49
C ALA A 470 -15.82 11.84 -16.35
N GLU A 471 -16.49 12.99 -16.49
CA GLU A 471 -15.86 14.19 -17.03
C GLU A 471 -14.99 14.85 -15.96
N THR A 472 -13.75 15.15 -16.32
CA THR A 472 -12.75 15.72 -15.40
C THR A 472 -12.04 16.90 -16.04
N PRO A 473 -11.34 17.75 -15.27
CA PRO A 473 -10.48 18.78 -15.83
C PRO A 473 -9.35 18.26 -16.75
N LEU A 474 -9.02 16.96 -16.71
CA LEU A 474 -8.06 16.35 -17.62
C LEU A 474 -8.72 15.78 -18.90
N GLY A 475 -10.05 15.70 -18.95
CA GLY A 475 -10.83 15.08 -20.02
C GLY A 475 -11.76 13.97 -19.51
N ALA A 476 -12.35 13.22 -20.46
CA ALA A 476 -13.21 12.08 -20.18
C ALA A 476 -12.37 10.94 -19.58
N TYR A 477 -12.49 10.74 -18.27
CA TYR A 477 -11.77 9.71 -17.54
C TYR A 477 -12.56 8.40 -17.54
N GLN A 478 -11.87 7.28 -17.75
CA GLN A 478 -12.32 5.94 -17.40
C GLN A 478 -11.41 5.42 -16.30
N GLY A 479 -11.98 4.83 -15.26
CA GLY A 479 -11.22 4.18 -14.20
C GLY A 479 -11.92 2.94 -13.69
N MET A 480 -11.25 2.17 -12.84
CA MET A 480 -11.85 1.01 -12.20
C MET A 480 -12.63 1.42 -10.96
N THR A 481 -13.76 0.75 -10.74
CA THR A 481 -14.38 0.72 -9.41
C THR A 481 -13.49 -0.09 -8.46
N ASP A 482 -13.94 -0.22 -7.22
CA ASP A 482 -13.15 -0.85 -6.16
C ASP A 482 -13.12 -2.39 -6.19
N GLN A 483 -13.85 -3.00 -7.12
CA GLN A 483 -13.93 -4.46 -7.29
C GLN A 483 -14.47 -5.23 -6.06
N VAL A 484 -15.22 -4.54 -5.20
CA VAL A 484 -15.97 -5.09 -4.07
C VAL A 484 -17.41 -4.60 -4.16
N VAL A 485 -18.37 -5.49 -3.93
CA VAL A 485 -19.78 -5.13 -3.85
C VAL A 485 -20.17 -4.98 -2.39
N MET A 486 -20.63 -3.78 -2.01
CA MET A 486 -21.15 -3.47 -0.68
C MET A 486 -22.63 -3.11 -0.81
N SER A 487 -23.51 -3.85 -0.11
CA SER A 487 -24.95 -3.78 -0.38
C SER A 487 -25.64 -2.46 0.00
N ARG A 488 -24.97 -1.60 0.78
CA ARG A 488 -25.49 -0.27 1.17
C ARG A 488 -24.58 0.87 0.78
N THR A 489 -23.26 0.68 0.85
CA THR A 489 -22.28 1.76 0.65
C THR A 489 -21.30 1.42 -0.47
N PRO A 490 -21.71 1.45 -1.75
CA PRO A 490 -20.89 1.01 -2.89
C PRO A 490 -19.66 1.88 -3.17
N GLY A 491 -19.49 2.98 -2.45
CA GLY A 491 -18.43 3.97 -2.68
C GLY A 491 -18.74 4.88 -3.87
N ALA A 492 -18.35 6.14 -3.78
CA ALA A 492 -18.45 7.10 -4.87
C ALA A 492 -17.47 8.26 -4.65
N PHE A 493 -16.74 8.64 -5.70
CA PHE A 493 -15.83 9.78 -5.64
C PHE A 493 -16.58 11.12 -5.74
N ARG A 494 -16.27 12.06 -4.83
CA ARG A 494 -16.72 13.45 -4.92
C ARG A 494 -15.98 14.23 -6.02
N THR A 495 -14.68 14.00 -6.09
CA THR A 495 -13.78 14.55 -7.11
C THR A 495 -13.15 13.35 -7.78
N VAL A 496 -13.28 13.20 -9.09
CA VAL A 496 -12.76 11.99 -9.77
C VAL A 496 -11.26 12.14 -10.03
N LEU A 497 -10.84 12.92 -11.03
CA LEU A 497 -9.42 13.12 -11.31
C LEU A 497 -9.13 14.62 -11.37
N ALA A 498 -8.21 15.10 -10.54
CA ALA A 498 -7.79 16.49 -10.52
C ALA A 498 -6.35 16.62 -11.02
N ALA A 499 -6.06 17.72 -11.73
CA ALA A 499 -4.69 18.01 -12.12
C ALA A 499 -3.83 18.25 -10.87
N ARG A 500 -2.60 17.76 -10.89
CA ARG A 500 -1.69 17.89 -9.75
C ARG A 500 -1.48 19.35 -9.36
N GLY A 501 -1.73 19.69 -8.11
CA GLY A 501 -1.59 21.05 -7.58
C GLY A 501 -2.70 22.04 -7.95
N SER A 502 -3.75 21.59 -8.63
CA SER A 502 -4.83 22.48 -9.13
C SER A 502 -5.80 22.97 -8.07
N SER A 503 -5.85 22.34 -6.90
CA SER A 503 -6.78 22.67 -5.82
C SER A 503 -6.17 23.64 -4.81
N LYS A 504 -7.00 24.53 -4.28
CA LYS A 504 -6.65 25.36 -3.11
C LYS A 504 -6.42 24.50 -1.86
N PRO A 505 -5.52 24.92 -0.95
CA PRO A 505 -5.25 24.23 0.32
C PRO A 505 -6.32 24.59 1.38
N GLU A 506 -7.57 24.22 1.11
CA GLU A 506 -8.72 24.50 1.99
C GLU A 506 -9.68 23.30 2.03
N TRP A 507 -10.40 23.10 3.13
CA TRP A 507 -11.43 22.06 3.22
C TRP A 507 -12.69 22.44 2.43
N LEU A 508 -13.32 21.45 1.80
CA LEU A 508 -14.63 21.65 1.20
C LEU A 508 -15.69 21.85 2.28
N PRO A 509 -16.80 22.53 1.94
CA PRO A 509 -18.00 22.48 2.74
C PRO A 509 -18.44 21.03 2.94
N LEU A 510 -18.92 20.74 4.17
CA LEU A 510 -19.57 19.47 4.48
C LEU A 510 -20.78 19.30 3.55
N ARG A 511 -20.98 18.07 3.06
CA ARG A 511 -22.19 17.76 2.29
C ARG A 511 -23.39 17.81 3.25
N SER A 512 -24.40 18.61 2.90
CA SER A 512 -25.69 18.69 3.60
C SER A 512 -26.45 17.37 3.52
#